data_AF-A0A6B2H6A9-F1
#
_entry.id   AF-A0A6B2H6A9-F1
#
_cell.length_a   1.000
_cell.length_b   1.000
_cell.length_c   1.000
_cell.angle_alpha   90.00
_cell.angle_beta   90.00
_cell.angle_gamma   90.00
#
_symmetry.space_group_name_H-M   'P 1'
#
loop_
_entity.id
_entity.type
_entity.pdbx_description
1 polymer ?
#
loop_
_entity_poly.entity_id
_entity_poly.type
_entity_poly.pdbx_seq_one_letter_code
_entity_poly.pdbx_strand_id
1 'polypeptide(L)'
;MKRTNRTYAQILLAAALSFSFAAEAANYTLTEVPKVEVQQGNQGVTDLEKELLGPYAEINKIAATDLRQAYIMLLQSVRDRHETWTDVEWNKAKAIINKLDARKNAVHKQLGADDKAKIKLLQGELRALETKKDIKD
;
A
#
# COMPACT_ATOMS: atom_id res chain seq x y z
N MET A 1 6.19 -29.71 -31.83
CA MET A 1 5.12 -28.82 -31.35
C MET A 1 5.38 -28.44 -29.89
N LYS A 2 5.15 -27.17 -29.54
CA LYS A 2 5.82 -26.40 -28.47
C LYS A 2 5.47 -26.87 -27.05
N ARG A 3 6.49 -27.01 -26.19
CA ARG A 3 6.38 -27.00 -24.72
C ARG A 3 6.87 -25.64 -24.23
N THR A 4 6.08 -24.93 -23.43
CA THR A 4 6.47 -23.63 -22.85
C THR A 4 6.62 -23.79 -21.33
N ASN A 5 7.87 -23.82 -20.87
CA ASN A 5 8.22 -23.61 -19.47
C ASN A 5 8.52 -22.12 -19.31
N ARG A 6 7.80 -21.43 -18.42
CA ARG A 6 8.13 -20.03 -18.05
C ARG A 6 8.91 -20.04 -16.74
N THR A 7 10.21 -19.80 -16.88
CA THR A 7 11.19 -19.58 -15.82
C THR A 7 10.98 -18.16 -15.26
N TYR A 8 10.69 -18.01 -13.97
CA TYR A 8 10.71 -16.71 -13.30
C TYR A 8 12.14 -16.40 -12.88
N ALA A 9 12.77 -15.47 -13.59
CA ALA A 9 14.06 -14.92 -13.23
C ALA A 9 13.89 -13.94 -12.04
N GLN A 10 14.71 -14.17 -11.02
CA GLN A 10 14.92 -13.27 -9.89
C GLN A 10 15.41 -11.91 -10.39
N ILE A 11 14.85 -10.82 -9.88
CA ILE A 11 15.45 -9.49 -10.03
C ILE A 11 15.77 -8.97 -8.63
N LEU A 12 17.06 -8.71 -8.45
CA LEU A 12 17.75 -8.28 -7.25
C LEU A 12 17.41 -6.83 -6.90
N LEU A 13 17.39 -6.59 -5.58
CA LEU A 13 17.42 -5.29 -4.93
C LEU A 13 18.70 -4.52 -5.32
N ALA A 14 18.58 -3.27 -5.75
CA ALA A 14 19.70 -2.32 -5.79
C ALA A 14 19.22 -0.93 -5.35
N ALA A 15 19.81 -0.46 -4.26
CA ALA A 15 19.71 0.92 -3.76
C ALA A 15 20.71 1.82 -4.50
N ALA A 16 20.34 3.04 -4.85
CA ALA A 16 21.26 4.15 -5.17
C ALA A 16 20.47 5.48 -5.09
N LEU A 17 20.76 6.33 -4.10
CA LEU A 17 21.62 7.51 -4.19
C LEU A 17 20.94 8.74 -4.80
N SER A 18 20.81 9.77 -3.97
CA SER A 18 20.32 11.12 -4.21
C SER A 18 21.18 11.92 -5.19
N PHE A 19 20.56 12.68 -6.10
CA PHE A 19 21.18 13.81 -6.79
C PHE A 19 20.19 14.98 -6.93
N SER A 20 20.57 16.15 -6.42
CA SER A 20 19.97 17.44 -6.75
C SER A 20 20.66 18.00 -7.99
N PHE A 21 19.93 18.67 -8.87
CA PHE A 21 20.50 19.45 -9.97
C PHE A 21 19.89 20.85 -10.02
N ALA A 22 20.76 21.85 -10.07
CA ALA A 22 20.48 23.25 -10.34
C ALA A 22 21.20 23.67 -11.62
N ALA A 23 20.61 24.66 -12.32
CA ALA A 23 21.12 25.50 -13.39
C ALA A 23 21.15 24.97 -14.85
N GLU A 24 20.21 25.53 -15.63
CA GLU A 24 20.41 26.46 -16.77
C GLU A 24 20.93 25.97 -18.15
N ALA A 25 20.13 26.33 -19.16
CA ALA A 25 20.35 26.47 -20.62
C ALA A 25 20.74 25.26 -21.49
N ALA A 26 19.72 24.59 -22.04
CA ALA A 26 19.58 24.33 -23.49
C ALA A 26 18.20 23.74 -23.80
N ASN A 27 17.51 24.29 -24.80
CA ASN A 27 16.19 23.83 -25.25
C ASN A 27 16.22 22.36 -25.69
N TYR A 28 15.64 21.46 -24.89
CA TYR A 28 15.19 20.13 -25.31
C TYR A 28 13.79 19.88 -24.76
N THR A 29 12.78 20.06 -25.61
CA THR A 29 11.43 19.57 -25.37
C THR A 29 11.39 18.08 -25.69
N LEU A 30 11.42 17.26 -24.65
CA LEU A 30 10.88 15.91 -24.64
C LEU A 30 9.87 15.90 -23.49
N THR A 31 8.59 15.71 -23.84
CA THR A 31 7.43 15.75 -22.96
C THR A 31 7.68 15.01 -21.64
N GLU A 32 7.65 15.78 -20.56
CA GLU A 32 7.79 15.31 -19.18
C GLU A 32 6.75 14.22 -18.90
N VAL A 33 7.21 12.98 -18.74
CA VAL A 33 6.44 11.97 -18.03
C VAL A 33 6.27 12.53 -16.61
N PRO A 34 5.05 12.75 -16.11
CA PRO A 34 4.87 13.37 -14.82
C PRO A 34 5.61 12.52 -13.78
N LYS A 35 6.64 13.13 -13.20
CA LYS A 35 7.38 12.61 -12.06
C LYS A 35 6.34 12.40 -10.97
N VAL A 36 5.92 11.15 -10.76
CA VAL A 36 5.16 10.79 -9.56
C VAL A 36 6.14 10.96 -8.42
N GLU A 37 6.16 12.18 -7.90
CA GLU A 37 6.86 12.57 -6.70
C GLU A 37 6.26 11.73 -5.59
N VAL A 38 6.93 10.64 -5.24
CA VAL A 38 6.60 9.89 -4.03
C VAL A 38 6.99 10.81 -2.89
N GLN A 39 6.04 11.66 -2.48
CA GLN A 39 6.17 12.54 -1.33
C GLN A 39 6.11 11.69 -0.06
N GLN A 40 7.19 10.95 0.21
CA GLN A 40 7.53 10.49 1.55
C GLN A 40 8.08 11.70 2.33
N GLY A 41 7.17 12.56 2.78
CA GLY A 41 7.50 13.70 3.62
C GLY A 41 6.25 14.19 4.33
N ASN A 42 6.04 13.77 5.58
CA ASN A 42 5.04 14.32 6.51
C ASN A 42 3.62 14.53 5.94
N GLN A 43 3.04 13.52 5.30
CA GLN A 43 1.61 13.56 5.02
C GLN A 43 0.86 13.16 6.30
N GLY A 44 0.23 14.14 6.94
CA GLY A 44 -0.68 13.91 8.07
C GLY A 44 -1.77 12.91 7.72
N VAL A 45 -2.55 12.48 8.73
CA VAL A 45 -3.63 11.51 8.53
C VAL A 45 -4.62 12.03 7.48
N THR A 46 -4.71 11.33 6.36
CA THR A 46 -5.63 11.64 5.26
C THR A 46 -7.08 11.39 5.67
N ASP A 47 -8.03 12.04 5.02
CA ASP A 47 -9.45 11.83 5.35
C ASP A 47 -9.89 10.39 5.07
N LEU A 48 -9.37 9.76 4.01
CA LEU A 48 -9.62 8.35 3.76
C LEU A 48 -9.00 7.45 4.84
N GLU A 49 -7.84 7.78 5.41
CA GLU A 49 -7.30 7.03 6.57
C GLU A 49 -8.19 7.15 7.79
N LYS A 50 -8.74 8.35 8.07
CA LYS A 50 -9.71 8.54 9.15
C LYS A 50 -10.97 7.72 8.91
N GLU A 51 -11.49 7.75 7.68
CA GLU A 51 -12.69 7.00 7.30
C GLU A 51 -12.49 5.49 7.40
N LEU A 52 -11.35 4.97 6.93
CA LEU A 52 -11.13 3.52 6.84
C LEU A 52 -10.57 2.90 8.12
N LEU A 53 -9.90 3.67 8.97
CA LEU A 53 -9.25 3.16 10.18
C LEU A 53 -9.84 3.70 11.48
N GLY A 54 -10.67 4.75 11.41
CA GLY A 54 -11.28 5.38 12.57
C GLY A 54 -10.25 5.73 13.66
N PRO A 55 -10.33 5.11 14.85
CA PRO A 55 -9.38 5.39 15.95
C PRO A 55 -7.93 4.97 15.62
N TYR A 56 -7.73 4.14 14.59
CA TYR A 56 -6.41 3.66 14.18
C TYR A 56 -5.78 4.48 13.04
N ALA A 57 -6.35 5.63 12.71
CA ALA A 57 -5.88 6.45 11.57
C ALA A 57 -4.44 6.97 11.75
N GLU A 58 -3.99 7.15 13.00
CA GLU A 58 -2.58 7.41 13.33
C GLU A 58 -1.76 6.10 13.33
N ILE A 59 -1.53 5.53 12.14
CA ILE A 59 -0.96 4.18 11.95
C ILE A 59 0.36 3.96 12.73
N ASN A 60 1.23 4.97 12.77
CA ASN A 60 2.53 4.88 13.44
C ASN A 60 2.42 4.69 14.97
N LYS A 61 1.29 5.07 15.56
CA LYS A 61 1.04 4.97 17.01
C LYS A 61 0.30 3.69 17.42
N ILE A 62 -0.17 2.87 16.47
CA ILE A 62 -0.91 1.63 16.76
C ILE A 62 -0.02 0.66 17.55
N ALA A 63 -0.45 0.22 18.73
CA ALA A 63 0.26 -0.80 19.50
C ALA A 63 0.17 -2.18 18.84
N ALA A 64 1.12 -3.08 19.15
CA ALA A 64 1.10 -4.44 18.59
C ALA A 64 -0.21 -5.19 18.88
N THR A 65 -0.74 -5.01 20.09
CA THR A 65 -2.02 -5.59 20.56
C THR A 65 -3.23 -5.13 19.74
N ASP A 66 -3.17 -3.93 19.19
CA ASP A 66 -4.27 -3.33 18.43
C ASP A 66 -4.13 -3.51 16.92
N LEU A 67 -2.97 -3.96 16.46
CA LEU A 67 -2.68 -4.03 15.04
C LEU A 67 -3.65 -4.94 14.30
N ARG A 68 -4.01 -6.10 14.87
CA ARG A 68 -5.04 -6.97 14.29
C ARG A 68 -6.36 -6.21 14.09
N GLN A 69 -6.80 -5.44 15.08
CA GLN A 69 -8.06 -4.69 15.01
C GLN A 69 -8.01 -3.60 13.95
N ALA A 70 -6.87 -2.93 13.78
CA ALA A 70 -6.70 -1.96 12.70
C ALA A 70 -6.88 -2.57 11.30
N TYR A 71 -6.34 -3.78 11.05
CA TYR A 71 -6.59 -4.49 9.78
C TYR A 71 -8.05 -4.93 9.63
N ILE A 72 -8.71 -5.33 10.71
CA ILE A 72 -10.14 -5.68 10.69
C ILE A 72 -10.97 -4.46 10.32
N MET A 73 -10.72 -3.32 10.96
CA MET A 73 -11.41 -2.05 10.70
C MET A 73 -11.24 -1.59 9.25
N LEU A 74 -10.01 -1.68 8.73
CA LEU A 74 -9.74 -1.40 7.31
C LEU A 74 -10.61 -2.28 6.40
N LEU A 75 -10.61 -3.59 6.62
CA LEU A 75 -11.34 -4.51 5.75
C LEU A 75 -12.86 -4.38 5.87
N GLN A 76 -13.38 -4.08 7.06
CA GLN A 76 -14.80 -3.77 7.24
C GLN A 76 -15.18 -2.54 6.42
N SER A 77 -14.45 -1.44 6.60
CA SER A 77 -14.71 -0.18 5.89
C SER A 77 -14.56 -0.31 4.37
N VAL A 78 -13.62 -1.15 3.89
CA VAL A 78 -13.48 -1.46 2.46
C VAL A 78 -14.71 -2.23 1.97
N ARG A 79 -15.12 -3.32 2.64
CA ARG A 79 -16.29 -4.13 2.24
C ARG A 79 -17.55 -3.29 2.10
N ASP A 80 -17.74 -2.34 3.00
CA ASP A 80 -18.95 -1.52 3.03
C ASP A 80 -19.02 -0.49 1.89
N ARG A 81 -17.87 -0.12 1.28
CA ARG A 81 -17.77 1.06 0.41
C ARG A 81 -17.16 0.80 -0.96
N HIS A 82 -16.45 -0.30 -1.15
CA HIS A 82 -15.62 -0.52 -2.35
C HIS A 82 -16.41 -0.63 -3.66
N GLU A 83 -17.74 -0.85 -3.60
CA GLU A 83 -18.56 -1.01 -4.80
C GLU A 83 -18.67 0.27 -5.63
N THR A 84 -18.42 1.44 -5.01
CA THR A 84 -18.46 2.75 -5.68
C THR A 84 -17.08 3.38 -5.85
N TRP A 85 -15.99 2.63 -5.58
CA TRP A 85 -14.64 3.15 -5.61
C TRP A 85 -14.07 3.21 -7.02
N THR A 86 -13.36 4.29 -7.32
CA THR A 86 -12.52 4.41 -8.51
C THR A 86 -11.12 3.88 -8.24
N ASP A 87 -10.27 3.85 -9.27
CA ASP A 87 -8.85 3.53 -9.15
C ASP A 87 -8.12 4.38 -8.11
N VAL A 88 -8.56 5.63 -7.93
CA VAL A 88 -7.96 6.56 -6.96
C VAL A 88 -8.19 6.06 -5.54
N GLU A 89 -9.42 5.67 -5.19
CA GLU A 89 -9.73 5.12 -3.85
C GLU A 89 -9.00 3.80 -3.62
N TRP A 90 -8.96 2.91 -4.62
CA TRP A 90 -8.20 1.66 -4.53
C TRP A 90 -6.70 1.88 -4.32
N ASN A 91 -6.10 2.83 -5.04
CA ASN A 91 -4.69 3.19 -4.86
C ASN A 91 -4.42 3.78 -3.48
N LYS A 92 -5.33 4.59 -2.93
CA LYS A 92 -5.21 5.08 -1.55
C LYS A 92 -5.36 3.95 -0.53
N ALA A 93 -6.31 3.03 -0.69
CA ALA A 93 -6.45 1.86 0.18
C ALA A 93 -5.19 0.96 0.17
N LYS A 94 -4.57 0.79 -1.00
CA LYS A 94 -3.25 0.13 -1.13
C LYS A 94 -2.15 0.85 -0.37
N ALA A 95 -2.11 2.18 -0.43
CA ALA A 95 -1.14 2.95 0.34
C ALA A 95 -1.34 2.75 1.86
N ILE A 96 -2.60 2.70 2.32
CA ILE A 96 -2.94 2.49 3.74
C ILE A 96 -2.49 1.10 4.22
N ILE A 97 -2.77 0.03 3.45
CA ILE A 97 -2.32 -1.31 3.85
C ILE A 97 -0.79 -1.43 3.87
N ASN A 98 -0.08 -0.74 2.96
CA ASN A 98 1.38 -0.69 2.97
C ASN A 98 1.92 0.02 4.22
N LYS A 99 1.27 1.10 4.68
CA LYS A 99 1.62 1.77 5.95
C LYS A 99 1.36 0.84 7.15
N LEU A 100 0.23 0.14 7.18
CA LEU A 100 -0.04 -0.86 8.23
C LEU A 100 1.00 -1.99 8.22
N ASP A 101 1.45 -2.43 7.04
CA ASP A 101 2.50 -3.44 6.91
C ASP A 101 3.86 -2.94 7.42
N ALA A 102 4.22 -1.69 7.13
CA ALA A 102 5.41 -1.08 7.71
C ALA A 102 5.33 -1.08 9.25
N ARG A 103 4.17 -0.70 9.81
CA ARG A 103 3.95 -0.75 11.26
C ARG A 103 4.03 -2.18 11.80
N LYS A 104 3.39 -3.15 11.14
CA LYS A 104 3.43 -4.58 11.47
C LYS A 104 4.86 -5.11 11.55
N ASN A 105 5.69 -4.72 10.59
CA ASN A 105 7.08 -5.15 10.55
C ASN A 105 7.88 -4.53 11.71
N ALA A 106 7.63 -3.26 12.03
CA ALA A 106 8.28 -2.59 13.16
C ALA A 106 7.95 -3.25 14.52
N VAL A 107 6.73 -3.77 14.70
CA VAL A 107 6.28 -4.42 15.94
C VAL A 107 6.24 -5.96 15.84
N HIS A 108 6.82 -6.55 14.80
CA HIS A 108 6.62 -7.96 14.45
C HIS A 108 6.96 -8.95 15.58
N LYS A 109 7.99 -8.65 16.37
CA LYS A 109 8.44 -9.49 17.50
C LYS A 109 7.41 -9.55 18.64
N GLN A 110 6.52 -8.56 18.72
CA GLN A 110 5.48 -8.46 19.75
C GLN A 110 4.16 -9.14 19.32
N LEU A 111 4.03 -9.51 18.04
CA LEU A 111 2.82 -10.13 17.51
C LEU A 111 2.83 -11.65 17.73
N GLY A 112 1.70 -12.19 18.19
CA GLY A 112 1.47 -13.64 18.26
C GLY A 112 1.36 -14.27 16.87
N ALA A 113 1.52 -15.60 16.80
CA ALA A 113 1.37 -16.36 15.56
C ALA A 113 -0.05 -16.17 14.96
N ASP A 114 -1.07 -16.21 15.81
CA ASP A 114 -2.46 -16.02 15.41
C ASP A 114 -2.72 -14.61 14.87
N ASP A 115 -2.09 -13.57 15.42
CA ASP A 115 -2.21 -12.20 14.91
C ASP A 115 -1.65 -12.12 13.49
N LYS A 116 -0.46 -12.68 13.29
CA LYS A 116 0.22 -12.71 11.99
C LYS A 116 -0.61 -13.47 10.95
N ALA A 117 -1.15 -14.63 11.33
CA ALA A 117 -2.00 -15.44 10.45
C ALA A 117 -3.29 -14.70 10.08
N LYS A 118 -3.98 -14.10 11.06
CA LYS A 118 -5.22 -13.35 10.80
C LYS A 118 -4.97 -12.12 9.94
N ILE A 119 -3.89 -11.37 10.20
CA ILE A 119 -3.50 -10.24 9.36
C ILE A 119 -3.28 -10.72 7.92
N LYS A 120 -2.50 -11.79 7.71
CA LYS A 120 -2.21 -12.31 6.36
C LYS A 120 -3.48 -12.69 5.59
N LEU A 121 -4.46 -13.29 6.28
CA LEU A 121 -5.77 -13.60 5.70
C LEU A 121 -6.50 -12.33 5.24
N LEU A 122 -6.54 -11.29 6.08
CA LEU A 122 -7.16 -10.00 5.75
C LEU A 122 -6.48 -9.32 4.57
N GLN A 123 -5.15 -9.40 4.46
CA GLN A 123 -4.40 -8.91 3.29
C GLN A 123 -4.80 -9.65 2.00
N GLY A 124 -4.96 -10.97 2.08
CA GLY A 124 -5.40 -11.79 0.95
C GLY A 124 -6.82 -11.41 0.51
N GLU A 125 -7.70 -11.13 1.46
CA GLU A 125 -9.06 -10.69 1.17
C GLU A 125 -9.11 -9.33 0.47
N LEU A 126 -8.34 -8.34 0.94
CA LEU A 126 -8.28 -7.04 0.28
C LEU A 126 -7.86 -7.19 -1.19
N ARG A 127 -6.86 -8.04 -1.45
CA ARG A 127 -6.40 -8.33 -2.80
C ARG A 127 -7.46 -9.03 -3.66
N ALA A 128 -8.27 -9.90 -3.06
CA ALA A 128 -9.39 -10.54 -3.76
C ALA A 128 -10.48 -9.53 -4.14
N LEU A 129 -10.78 -8.56 -3.26
CA LEU A 129 -11.75 -7.50 -3.54
C LEU A 129 -11.27 -6.58 -4.67
N GLU A 130 -9.98 -6.18 -4.64
CA GLU A 130 -9.37 -5.40 -5.73
C GLU A 130 -9.44 -6.16 -7.07
N THR A 131 -9.04 -7.44 -7.08
CA THR A 131 -9.10 -8.28 -8.29
C THR A 131 -10.51 -8.40 -8.84
N LYS A 132 -11.53 -8.52 -7.98
CA LYS A 132 -12.93 -8.59 -8.39
C LYS A 132 -13.38 -7.31 -9.10
N LYS A 133 -12.89 -6.14 -8.67
CA LYS A 133 -13.13 -4.87 -9.36
C LYS A 133 -12.44 -4.87 -10.73
N ASP A 134 -11.17 -5.27 -10.79
CA ASP A 134 -10.40 -5.26 -12.05
C ASP A 134 -10.97 -6.21 -13.13
N ILE A 135 -11.73 -7.23 -12.73
CA ILE A 135 -12.45 -8.12 -13.66
C ILE A 135 -13.75 -7.50 -14.18
N LYS A 136 -14.35 -6.56 -13.43
CA LYS A 136 -15.62 -5.92 -13.81
C LYS A 136 -15.45 -4.73 -14.75
N ASP A 137 -14.29 -4.06 -14.70
CA ASP A 137 -13.92 -2.96 -15.58
C ASP A 137 -13.46 -3.45 -16.96
#